data_AF-A0AAE1HB64-F1
#
_entry.id   AF-A0AAE1HB64-F1
#
_cell.length_a   1.000
_cell.length_b   1.000
_cell.length_c   1.000
_cell.angle_alpha   90.00
_cell.angle_beta   90.00
_cell.angle_gamma   90.00
#
_symmetry.space_group_name_H-M   'P 1'
#
loop_
_entity.id
_entity.type
_entity.pdbx_description
1 polymer ?
#
loop_
_entity_poly.entity_id
_entity_poly.type
_entity_poly.pdbx_seq_one_letter_code
_entity_poly.pdbx_strand_id
1 'polypeptide(L)'
;MYLKPSYNFVKIQLSVERQRRRSGPIEHCLKPSHLDGKDKMNYKSVRLMTDPQVICLLRSKNQDAEATIAYLEMMRDVVDAFTEEALTSDERIMQIWKWVFFLRIWRQYLRDSGGYSVSNNFLTLNCYYCIELNAHALIQMIRYF
;
A
#
# COMPACT_ATOMS: atom_id res chain seq x y z
N MET A 1 16.40 -21.51 -7.29
CA MET A 1 15.05 -21.44 -7.88
C MET A 1 14.57 -19.99 -7.74
N TYR A 2 14.68 -19.21 -8.82
CA TYR A 2 14.48 -17.75 -8.79
C TYR A 2 12.98 -17.42 -8.67
N LEU A 3 12.60 -16.79 -7.55
CA LEU A 3 11.26 -16.26 -7.31
C LEU A 3 10.97 -15.12 -8.30
N LYS A 4 10.00 -15.34 -9.20
CA LYS A 4 9.52 -14.31 -10.13
C LYS A 4 8.96 -13.11 -9.32
N PRO A 5 9.35 -11.86 -9.62
CA PRO A 5 8.87 -10.70 -8.89
C PRO A 5 7.38 -10.44 -9.21
N SER A 6 6.54 -10.50 -8.17
CA SER A 6 5.41 -9.60 -7.93
C SER A 6 4.63 -9.12 -9.16
N TYR A 7 3.69 -9.96 -9.63
CA TYR A 7 2.70 -9.63 -10.65
C TYR A 7 1.86 -8.37 -10.30
N ASN A 8 1.70 -8.08 -9.00
CA ASN A 8 0.99 -6.90 -8.50
C ASN A 8 1.81 -5.60 -8.63
N PHE A 9 3.14 -5.65 -8.48
CA PHE A 9 4.00 -4.46 -8.65
C PHE A 9 4.07 -4.03 -10.11
N VAL A 10 4.08 -5.00 -11.04
CA VAL A 10 4.06 -4.74 -12.49
C VAL A 10 2.75 -4.07 -12.92
N LYS A 11 1.60 -4.45 -12.35
CA LYS A 11 0.32 -3.79 -12.65
C LYS A 11 0.24 -2.36 -12.10
N ILE A 12 0.80 -2.11 -10.92
CA ILE A 12 0.89 -0.76 -10.35
C ILE A 12 1.83 0.11 -11.20
N GLN A 13 3.01 -0.40 -11.58
CA GLN A 13 3.92 0.28 -12.51
C GLN A 13 3.23 0.60 -13.83
N LEU A 14 2.49 -0.34 -14.42
CA LEU A 14 1.74 -0.12 -15.66
C LEU A 14 0.61 0.91 -15.53
N SER A 15 -0.09 0.95 -14.39
CA SER A 15 -1.13 1.96 -14.12
C SER A 15 -0.53 3.36 -13.95
N VAL A 16 0.62 3.48 -13.27
CA VAL A 16 1.32 4.75 -13.09
C VAL A 16 2.04 5.20 -14.37
N GLU A 17 2.62 4.29 -15.15
CA GLU A 17 3.21 4.56 -16.47
C GLU A 17 2.15 4.99 -17.50
N ARG A 18 0.91 4.46 -17.41
CA ARG A 18 -0.21 4.96 -18.23
C ARG A 18 -0.60 6.38 -17.85
N GLN A 19 -0.50 6.76 -16.58
CA GLN A 19 -0.75 8.14 -16.13
C GLN A 19 0.32 9.13 -16.59
N ARG A 20 1.59 8.70 -16.74
CA ARG A 20 2.69 9.53 -17.30
C ARG A 20 2.34 10.15 -18.66
N ARG A 21 1.50 9.50 -19.48
CA ARG A 21 1.09 10.03 -20.78
C ARG A 21 0.09 11.19 -20.69
N ARG A 22 -0.46 11.48 -19.49
CA ARG A 22 -1.59 12.42 -19.30
C ARG A 22 -1.29 13.59 -18.34
N SER A 23 -0.26 13.52 -17.49
CA SER A 23 0.11 14.61 -16.55
C SER A 23 1.60 14.96 -16.60
N GLY A 24 1.92 16.23 -16.39
CA GLY A 24 3.30 16.74 -16.37
C GLY A 24 4.02 16.49 -15.03
N PRO A 25 5.37 16.35 -15.01
CA PRO A 25 6.15 16.01 -13.81
C PRO A 25 6.00 16.96 -12.60
N ILE A 26 5.52 18.18 -12.85
CA ILE A 26 5.47 19.29 -11.89
C ILE A 26 4.33 19.11 -10.88
N GLU A 27 3.24 18.43 -11.25
CA GLU A 27 2.05 18.32 -10.39
C GLU A 27 2.23 17.31 -9.24
N HIS A 28 2.99 16.23 -9.46
CA HIS A 28 3.11 15.10 -8.53
C HIS A 28 4.52 14.86 -7.99
N CYS A 29 5.54 15.57 -8.48
CA CYS A 29 6.97 15.42 -8.10
C CYS A 29 7.59 14.01 -8.27
N LEU A 30 6.82 13.00 -8.66
CA LEU A 30 7.31 11.67 -9.00
C LEU A 30 8.18 11.67 -10.27
N LYS A 31 9.36 11.05 -10.17
CA LYS A 31 10.26 10.74 -11.29
C LYS A 31 10.09 9.27 -11.67
N PRO A 32 10.38 8.86 -12.92
CA PRO A 32 10.34 7.45 -13.32
C PRO A 32 11.18 6.54 -12.41
N SER A 33 12.31 7.04 -11.91
CA SER A 33 13.16 6.33 -10.96
C SER A 33 12.48 5.99 -9.63
N HIS A 34 11.45 6.73 -9.22
CA HIS A 34 10.69 6.43 -7.99
C HIS A 34 9.76 5.21 -8.16
N LEU A 35 9.47 4.83 -9.40
CA LEU A 35 8.65 3.67 -9.74
C LEU A 35 9.50 2.47 -10.11
N ASP A 36 10.83 2.60 -10.17
CA ASP A 36 11.72 1.50 -10.50
C ASP A 36 11.87 0.54 -9.31
N GLY A 37 11.27 -0.65 -9.44
CA GLY A 37 11.33 -1.69 -8.41
C GLY A 37 12.68 -2.40 -8.27
N LYS A 38 13.72 -2.00 -9.01
CA LYS A 38 15.08 -2.52 -8.83
C LYS A 38 15.64 -2.16 -7.47
N ASP A 39 15.42 -0.92 -7.02
CA ASP A 39 15.83 -0.45 -5.70
C ASP A 39 14.73 -0.73 -4.67
N LYS A 40 14.77 -1.94 -4.10
CA LYS A 40 13.78 -2.42 -3.13
C LYS A 40 13.85 -1.73 -1.76
N MET A 41 14.89 -0.94 -1.50
CA MET A 41 15.11 -0.26 -0.22
C MET A 41 14.82 1.25 -0.30
N ASN A 42 14.24 1.72 -1.41
CA ASN A 42 13.96 3.14 -1.62
C ASN A 42 12.72 3.61 -0.86
N TYR A 43 12.85 3.75 0.46
CA TYR A 43 11.79 4.24 1.33
C TYR A 43 11.30 5.65 0.94
N LYS A 44 12.21 6.51 0.46
CA LYS A 44 11.86 7.85 -0.01
C LYS A 44 10.85 7.80 -1.15
N SER A 45 11.05 6.91 -2.11
CA SER A 45 10.11 6.73 -3.22
C SER A 45 8.75 6.24 -2.74
N VAL A 46 8.73 5.34 -1.75
CA VAL A 46 7.47 4.90 -1.12
C VAL A 46 6.72 6.09 -0.51
N ARG A 47 7.38 6.93 0.30
CA ARG A 47 6.76 8.12 0.91
C ARG A 47 6.18 9.08 -0.14
N LEU A 48 6.91 9.30 -1.23
CA LEU A 48 6.43 10.16 -2.31
C LEU A 48 5.23 9.55 -3.04
N MET A 49 5.21 8.24 -3.29
CA MET A 49 4.09 7.58 -3.97
C MET A 49 2.82 7.55 -3.12
N THR A 50 2.97 7.45 -1.80
CA THR A 50 1.86 7.42 -0.84
C THR A 50 1.44 8.82 -0.37
N ASP A 51 2.02 9.88 -0.93
CA ASP A 51 1.69 11.25 -0.55
C ASP A 51 0.21 11.56 -0.89
N PRO A 52 -0.55 12.22 0.01
CA PRO A 52 -1.96 12.53 -0.24
C PRO A 52 -2.20 13.34 -1.51
N GLN A 53 -1.28 14.24 -1.89
CA GLN A 53 -1.37 14.99 -3.15
C GLN A 53 -1.28 14.06 -4.35
N VAL A 54 -0.36 13.09 -4.32
CA VAL A 54 -0.20 12.09 -5.38
C VAL A 54 -1.44 11.20 -5.48
N ILE A 55 -1.98 10.73 -4.35
CA ILE A 55 -3.19 9.91 -4.32
C ILE A 55 -4.40 10.70 -4.86
N CYS A 56 -4.55 11.97 -4.47
CA CYS A 56 -5.61 12.85 -4.97
C CYS A 56 -5.52 13.06 -6.48
N LEU A 57 -4.31 13.28 -7.01
CA LEU A 57 -4.08 13.39 -8.44
C LEU A 57 -4.42 12.08 -9.18
N LEU A 58 -4.00 10.93 -8.64
CA LEU A 58 -4.33 9.61 -9.19
C LEU A 58 -5.86 9.43 -9.29
N ARG A 59 -6.59 9.78 -8.22
CA ARG A 59 -8.06 9.72 -8.16
C ARG A 59 -8.72 10.63 -9.20
N SER A 60 -8.27 11.88 -9.32
CA SER A 60 -8.86 12.84 -10.25
C SER A 60 -8.61 12.50 -11.73
N LYS A 61 -7.50 11.81 -12.04
CA LYS A 61 -7.07 11.56 -13.43
C LYS A 61 -7.41 10.16 -13.93
N ASN A 62 -7.75 9.20 -13.05
CA ASN A 62 -8.03 7.82 -13.46
C ASN A 62 -9.12 7.18 -12.60
N GLN A 63 -10.32 7.02 -13.20
CA GLN A 63 -11.48 6.42 -12.57
C GLN A 63 -11.31 4.90 -12.31
N ASP A 64 -10.40 4.23 -13.03
CA ASP A 64 -10.14 2.79 -12.87
C ASP A 64 -9.03 2.50 -11.84
N ALA A 65 -8.54 3.52 -11.13
CA ALA A 65 -7.39 3.39 -10.23
C ALA A 65 -7.77 3.00 -8.78
N GLU A 66 -9.04 2.77 -8.47
CA GLU A 66 -9.53 2.57 -7.09
C GLU A 66 -8.75 1.52 -6.30
N ALA A 67 -8.46 0.37 -6.91
CA ALA A 67 -7.67 -0.68 -6.24
C ALA A 67 -6.22 -0.25 -5.96
N THR A 68 -5.63 0.56 -6.84
CA THR A 68 -4.27 1.10 -6.64
C THR A 68 -4.28 2.18 -5.56
N ILE A 69 -5.30 3.04 -5.56
CA ILE A 69 -5.50 4.06 -4.54
C ILE A 69 -5.63 3.42 -3.16
N ALA A 70 -6.51 2.43 -3.00
CA ALA A 70 -6.69 1.70 -1.75
C ALA A 70 -5.36 1.06 -1.29
N TYR A 71 -4.57 0.53 -2.22
CA TYR A 71 -3.26 -0.04 -1.89
C TYR A 71 -2.25 1.01 -1.41
N LEU A 72 -2.22 2.20 -2.03
CA LEU A 72 -1.34 3.30 -1.61
C LEU A 72 -1.77 3.89 -0.26
N GLU A 73 -3.07 4.04 -0.03
CA GLU A 73 -3.63 4.46 1.26
C GLU A 73 -3.31 3.43 2.36
N MET A 74 -3.40 2.14 2.06
CA MET A 74 -2.98 1.08 2.98
C MET A 74 -1.51 1.19 3.37
N MET A 75 -0.63 1.32 2.37
CA MET A 75 0.80 1.49 2.63
C MET A 75 1.07 2.71 3.50
N ARG A 76 0.40 3.83 3.20
CA ARG A 76 0.52 5.06 3.97
C ARG A 76 0.12 4.86 5.43
N ASP A 77 -1.12 4.44 5.67
CA ASP A 77 -1.71 4.34 7.00
C ASP A 77 -0.94 3.33 7.88
N VAL A 78 -0.50 2.21 7.31
CA VAL A 78 0.31 1.22 8.04
C VAL A 78 1.65 1.81 8.48
N VAL A 79 2.27 2.67 7.66
CA VAL A 79 3.54 3.33 8.00
C VAL A 79 3.31 4.47 8.99
N ASP A 80 2.36 5.36 8.69
CA ASP A 80 2.04 6.54 9.51
C ASP A 80 1.63 6.13 10.94
N ALA A 81 0.91 5.01 11.11
CA ALA A 81 0.56 4.47 12.43
C ALA A 81 1.78 4.28 13.37
N PHE A 82 2.99 4.07 12.84
CA PHE A 82 4.21 3.93 13.63
C PHE A 82 5.18 5.12 13.54
N THR A 83 5.13 5.91 12.46
CA THR A 83 6.16 6.94 12.22
C THR A 83 5.65 8.36 12.32
N GLU A 84 4.36 8.60 12.13
CA GLU A 84 3.81 9.97 12.17
C GLU A 84 3.65 10.41 13.62
N GLU A 85 4.35 11.44 14.07
CA GLU A 85 4.33 11.90 15.47
C GLU A 85 3.02 12.59 15.84
N ALA A 86 2.36 13.22 14.87
CA ALA A 86 1.13 13.97 15.09
C ALA A 86 -0.09 13.09 15.44
N LEU A 87 -0.03 11.77 15.21
CA LEU A 87 -1.16 10.87 15.46
C LEU A 87 -1.26 10.46 16.93
N THR A 88 -2.48 10.55 17.46
CA THR A 88 -2.85 9.99 18.77
C THR A 88 -2.86 8.46 18.75
N SER A 89 -2.79 7.84 19.92
CA SER A 89 -2.85 6.37 20.07
C SER A 89 -4.09 5.75 19.40
N ASP A 90 -5.25 6.39 19.57
CA ASP A 90 -6.52 5.90 19.01
C ASP A 90 -6.53 5.99 17.48
N GLU A 91 -6.02 7.08 16.90
CA GLU A 91 -5.91 7.24 15.45
C GLU A 91 -4.98 6.20 14.83
N ARG A 92 -3.85 5.90 15.48
CA ARG A 92 -2.92 4.86 15.02
C ARG A 92 -3.58 3.48 15.02
N ILE A 93 -4.29 3.14 16.10
CA ILE A 93 -5.05 1.88 16.19
C ILE A 93 -6.08 1.82 15.05
N MET A 94 -6.87 2.88 14.89
CA MET A 94 -7.93 2.92 13.88
C MET A 94 -7.36 2.77 12.46
N GLN A 95 -6.27 3.46 12.14
CA GLN A 95 -5.59 3.36 10.84
C GLN A 95 -5.15 1.94 10.53
N ILE A 96 -4.39 1.30 11.43
CA ILE A 96 -3.84 -0.03 11.15
C ILE A 96 -4.92 -1.12 11.18
N TRP A 97 -5.88 -1.06 12.11
CA TRP A 97 -6.92 -2.08 12.23
C TRP A 97 -7.93 -2.06 11.08
N LYS A 98 -8.23 -0.87 10.53
CA LYS A 98 -9.00 -0.74 9.27
C LYS A 98 -8.41 -1.65 8.18
N TRP A 99 -7.09 -1.61 8.02
CA TRP A 99 -6.39 -2.40 7.00
C TRP A 99 -6.25 -3.87 7.37
N VAL A 100 -6.09 -4.22 8.65
CA VAL A 100 -6.15 -5.63 9.09
C VAL A 100 -7.48 -6.28 8.70
N PHE A 101 -8.61 -5.61 8.96
CA PHE A 101 -9.93 -6.13 8.58
C PHE A 101 -10.10 -6.22 7.06
N PHE A 102 -9.70 -5.18 6.33
CA PHE A 102 -9.73 -5.19 4.87
C PHE A 102 -8.91 -6.37 4.29
N LEU A 103 -7.69 -6.58 4.78
CA LEU A 103 -6.80 -7.65 4.32
C LEU A 103 -7.38 -9.04 4.62
N ARG A 104 -8.02 -9.24 5.77
CA ARG A 104 -8.72 -10.49 6.11
C ARG A 104 -9.86 -10.77 5.13
N ILE A 105 -10.69 -9.76 4.84
CA ILE A 105 -11.80 -9.87 3.89
C ILE A 105 -11.26 -10.14 2.48
N TRP A 106 -10.27 -9.38 2.01
CA TRP A 106 -9.68 -9.57 0.69
C TRP A 106 -9.07 -10.96 0.53
N ARG A 107 -8.34 -11.44 1.55
CA ARG A 107 -7.75 -12.78 1.53
C ARG A 107 -8.81 -13.88 1.50
N GLN A 108 -9.92 -13.71 2.23
CA GLN A 108 -11.03 -14.65 2.22
C GLN A 108 -11.75 -14.64 0.86
N TYR A 109 -12.03 -13.46 0.31
CA TYR A 109 -12.59 -13.31 -1.04
C TYR A 109 -11.76 -14.05 -2.10
N LEU A 110 -10.42 -13.95 -2.05
CA LEU A 110 -9.54 -14.66 -2.98
C LEU A 110 -9.59 -16.19 -2.83
N ARG A 111 -9.90 -16.71 -1.63
CA ARG A 111 -10.06 -18.15 -1.40
C ARG A 111 -11.39 -18.65 -1.94
N ASP A 112 -12.42 -17.84 -1.81
CA ASP A 112 -13.78 -18.18 -2.23
C ASP A 112 -13.98 -17.95 -3.74
N SER A 113 -13.15 -17.09 -4.34
CA SER A 113 -13.17 -16.85 -5.79
C SER A 113 -12.56 -18.01 -6.56
N GLY A 114 -13.31 -18.60 -7.49
CA GLY A 114 -12.81 -19.69 -8.35
C GLY A 114 -11.75 -19.27 -9.40
N GLY A 115 -11.57 -17.96 -9.63
CA GLY A 115 -10.68 -17.42 -10.68
C GLY A 115 -9.37 -16.80 -10.19
N TYR A 116 -9.16 -16.70 -8.88
CA TYR A 116 -7.95 -16.10 -8.31
C TYR A 116 -7.30 -17.01 -7.28
N SER A 117 -6.04 -16.75 -6.97
CA SER A 117 -5.30 -17.50 -5.95
C SER A 117 -4.64 -16.54 -4.98
N VAL A 118 -4.66 -16.86 -3.69
CA VAL A 118 -3.99 -16.04 -2.66
C VAL A 118 -2.50 -15.87 -2.98
N SER A 119 -1.83 -16.90 -3.48
CA SER A 119 -0.40 -16.85 -3.79
C SER A 119 -0.02 -15.83 -4.87
N ASN A 120 -0.90 -15.58 -5.85
CA ASN A 120 -0.60 -14.72 -6.99
C ASN A 120 -1.28 -13.35 -6.92
N ASN A 121 -2.37 -13.24 -6.14
CA ASN A 121 -3.23 -12.06 -6.14
C ASN A 121 -3.24 -11.32 -4.79
N PHE A 122 -2.59 -11.85 -3.77
CA PHE A 122 -2.50 -11.22 -2.45
C PHE A 122 -1.09 -10.70 -2.14
N LEU A 123 -0.96 -10.01 -1.00
CA LEU A 123 0.33 -9.70 -0.40
C LEU A 123 1.11 -11.00 -0.13
N THR A 124 2.44 -10.87 -0.02
CA THR A 124 3.25 -11.97 0.51
C THR A 124 2.79 -12.29 1.92
N LEU A 125 2.80 -13.57 2.28
CA LEU A 125 2.31 -14.03 3.57
C LEU A 125 3.06 -13.36 4.74
N ASN A 126 4.37 -13.12 4.56
CA ASN A 126 5.18 -12.40 5.53
C ASN A 126 4.70 -10.95 5.72
N CYS A 127 4.42 -10.22 4.64
CA CYS A 127 3.93 -8.84 4.73
C CYS A 127 2.57 -8.79 5.46
N TYR A 128 1.66 -9.70 5.09
CA TYR A 128 0.35 -9.81 5.74
C TYR A 128 0.48 -10.06 7.26
N TYR A 129 1.29 -11.04 7.67
CA TYR A 129 1.47 -11.33 9.09
C TYR A 129 2.20 -10.21 9.84
N CYS A 130 3.17 -9.53 9.22
CA CYS A 130 3.82 -8.39 9.86
C CYS A 130 2.82 -7.27 10.17
N ILE A 131 1.90 -6.96 9.24
CA ILE A 131 0.86 -5.95 9.49
C ILE A 131 -0.02 -6.37 10.67
N GLU A 132 -0.47 -7.63 10.70
CA GLU A 132 -1.33 -8.15 11.76
C GLU A 132 -0.63 -8.18 13.13
N LEU A 133 0.61 -8.66 13.18
CA LEU A 133 1.42 -8.68 14.41
C LEU A 133 1.69 -7.27 14.93
N ASN A 134 2.03 -6.33 14.04
CA ASN A 134 2.28 -4.94 14.41
C ASN A 134 1.02 -4.25 14.96
N ALA A 135 -0.16 -4.53 14.38
CA ALA A 135 -1.44 -4.02 14.88
C ALA A 135 -1.76 -4.52 16.28
N HIS A 136 -1.50 -5.80 16.55
CA HIS A 136 -1.65 -6.37 17.88
C HIS A 136 -0.64 -5.79 18.87
N ALA A 137 0.63 -5.68 18.47
CA ALA A 137 1.68 -5.11 19.30
C ALA A 137 1.36 -3.66 19.71
N LEU A 138 0.81 -2.85 18.80
CA LEU A 138 0.41 -1.47 19.09
C LEU A 138 -0.63 -1.40 20.22
N ILE A 139 -1.67 -2.25 20.19
CA ILE A 139 -2.65 -2.34 21.28
C ILE A 139 -1.98 -2.72 22.59
N GLN A 140 -1.07 -3.69 22.56
CA GLN A 140 -0.37 -4.11 23.77
C GLN A 140 0.47 -2.96 24.34
N MET A 141 1.23 -2.26 23.51
CA MET A 141 2.02 -1.10 23.95
C MET A 141 1.14 -0.05 24.64
N ILE A 142 -0.01 0.30 24.05
CA ILE A 142 -0.95 1.27 24.63
C ILE A 142 -1.60 0.77 25.93
N ARG A 143 -1.72 -0.55 26.13
CA ARG A 143 -2.25 -1.11 27.39
C ARG A 143 -1.24 -1.14 28.52
N TYR A 144 0.05 -1.26 28.19
CA TYR A 144 1.13 -1.38 29.16
C TYR A 144 1.71 -0.02 29.60
N PHE A 145 1.58 1.02 28.77
CA PHE A 145 2.02 2.40 29.05
C PHE A 145 0.83 3.33 29.27
#